data_AF-A0A497L9K7-F1
#
_entry.id   AF-A0A497L9K7-F1
#
_cell.length_a   1.000
_cell.length_b   1.000
_cell.length_c   1.000
_cell.angle_alpha   90.00
_cell.angle_beta   90.00
_cell.angle_gamma   90.00
#
_symmetry.space_group_name_H-M   'P 1'
#
loop_
_entity.id
_entity.type
_entity.pdbx_description
1 polymer ?
#
loop_
_entity_poly.entity_id
_entity_poly.type
_entity_poly.pdbx_seq_one_letter_code
_entity_poly.pdbx_strand_id
1 'polypeptide(L)'
;MKKFDFEEERVKQEIAKLGAKRVLIQLPEGLKPEATRLANIVEKAGALPIVSADPCYGACDLATAAAQSLNADLIIHYGHAKLLKHEPVPT
;
A
#
# COMPACT_ATOMS: atom_id res chain seq x y z
N MET A 1 21.11 4.93 -6.22
CA MET A 1 20.50 3.93 -7.12
C MET A 1 19.24 3.40 -6.47
N LYS A 2 18.09 3.41 -7.16
CA LYS A 2 16.89 2.68 -6.69
C LYS A 2 17.18 1.19 -6.80
N LYS A 3 17.08 0.45 -5.69
CA LYS A 3 17.42 -0.99 -5.62
C LYS A 3 16.26 -1.89 -6.09
N PHE A 4 15.04 -1.36 -6.06
CA PHE A 4 13.81 -2.02 -6.46
C PHE A 4 12.95 -1.10 -7.31
N ASP A 5 12.17 -1.68 -8.21
CA ASP A 5 11.07 -0.99 -8.90
C ASP A 5 9.81 -1.07 -8.03
N PHE A 6 9.20 0.08 -7.75
CA PHE A 6 8.00 0.20 -6.93
C PHE A 6 6.73 0.44 -7.75
N GLU A 7 6.83 0.37 -9.08
CA GLU A 7 5.72 0.52 -10.02
C GLU A 7 4.90 1.80 -9.76
N GLU A 8 5.58 2.93 -9.53
CA GLU A 8 4.96 4.18 -9.05
C GLU A 8 3.84 4.70 -9.95
N GLU A 9 3.96 4.52 -11.27
CA GLU A 9 2.92 4.91 -12.22
C GLU A 9 1.70 3.99 -12.12
N ARG A 10 1.90 2.69 -11.90
CA ARG A 10 0.80 1.74 -11.68
C ARG A 10 0.04 2.06 -10.39
N VAL A 11 0.76 2.43 -9.32
CA VAL A 11 0.14 2.92 -8.07
C VAL A 11 -0.80 4.09 -8.33
N LYS A 12 -0.33 5.12 -9.05
CA LYS A 12 -1.16 6.29 -9.39
C LYS A 12 -2.37 5.89 -10.22
N GLN A 13 -2.19 5.00 -11.20
CA GLN A 13 -3.27 4.50 -12.06
C GLN A 13 -4.34 3.75 -11.27
N GLU A 14 -3.96 2.84 -10.37
CA GLU A 14 -4.94 2.10 -9.56
C GLU A 14 -5.66 3.02 -8.56
N ILE A 15 -4.97 3.99 -7.96
CA ILE A 15 -5.61 5.02 -7.11
C ILE A 15 -6.67 5.80 -7.91
N ALA A 16 -6.32 6.27 -9.11
CA ALA A 16 -7.24 7.02 -9.95
C ALA A 16 -8.44 6.17 -10.44
N LYS A 17 -8.16 4.94 -10.88
CA LYS A 17 -9.17 3.98 -11.38
C LYS A 17 -10.18 3.58 -10.31
N LEU A 18 -9.73 3.38 -9.08
CA LEU A 18 -10.60 3.07 -7.94
C LEU A 18 -11.22 4.33 -7.31
N GLY A 19 -10.75 5.52 -7.67
CA GLY A 19 -11.16 6.76 -7.01
C GLY A 19 -10.77 6.81 -5.53
N ALA A 20 -9.75 6.06 -5.13
CA ALA A 20 -9.35 5.88 -3.73
C ALA A 20 -8.94 7.22 -3.10
N LYS A 21 -9.43 7.49 -1.88
CA LYS A 21 -9.16 8.72 -1.12
C LYS A 21 -8.25 8.46 0.07
N ARG A 22 -8.23 7.24 0.59
CA ARG A 22 -7.39 6.81 1.71
C ARG A 22 -6.69 5.52 1.33
N VAL A 23 -5.36 5.54 1.29
CA VAL A 23 -4.55 4.42 0.80
C VAL A 23 -3.61 3.96 1.90
N LEU A 24 -3.75 2.72 2.34
CA LEU A 24 -2.85 2.12 3.31
C LEU A 24 -1.64 1.51 2.59
N ILE A 25 -0.44 1.90 3.00
CA ILE A 25 0.82 1.36 2.47
C ILE A 25 1.39 0.39 3.50
N GLN A 26 1.58 -0.86 3.09
CA GLN A 26 2.20 -1.90 3.92
C GLN A 26 3.52 -2.37 3.29
N LEU A 27 4.58 -2.38 4.11
CA LEU A 27 5.95 -2.66 3.69
C LEU A 27 6.60 -3.66 4.64
N PRO A 28 7.37 -4.64 4.15
CA PRO A 28 8.28 -5.42 4.99
C PRO A 28 9.41 -4.52 5.53
N GLU A 29 10.06 -4.93 6.61
CA GLU A 29 11.11 -4.15 7.31
C GLU A 29 12.19 -3.60 6.38
N GLY A 30 12.67 -4.42 5.43
CA GLY A 30 13.70 -4.00 4.48
C GLY A 30 13.28 -2.89 3.51
N LEU A 31 11.98 -2.63 3.36
CA LEU A 31 11.43 -1.59 2.49
C LEU A 31 10.83 -0.39 3.25
N LYS A 32 10.72 -0.45 4.58
CA LYS A 32 10.23 0.67 5.41
C LYS A 32 11.00 1.98 5.22
N PRO A 33 12.31 2.01 4.94
CA PRO A 33 13.01 3.28 4.63
C PRO A 33 12.44 4.03 3.42
N GLU A 34 11.71 3.36 2.53
CA GLU A 34 11.08 3.96 1.35
C GLU A 34 9.66 4.50 1.64
N ALA A 35 9.12 4.28 2.84
CA ALA A 35 7.73 4.57 3.19
C ALA A 35 7.34 6.04 2.96
N THR A 36 8.16 6.98 3.43
CA THR A 36 7.89 8.43 3.24
C THR A 36 7.88 8.81 1.76
N ARG A 37 8.74 8.19 0.94
CA ARG A 37 8.78 8.45 -0.50
C ARG A 37 7.54 7.90 -1.19
N LEU A 38 7.08 6.70 -0.82
CA LEU A 38 5.86 6.09 -1.34
C LEU A 38 4.61 6.84 -0.89
N ALA A 39 4.57 7.33 0.35
CA ALA A 39 3.51 8.20 0.85
C ALA A 39 3.37 9.48 0.00
N ASN A 40 4.49 10.14 -0.31
CA ASN A 40 4.49 11.31 -1.20
C ASN A 40 3.94 11.01 -2.60
N ILE A 41 4.10 9.79 -3.12
CA ILE A 41 3.56 9.39 -4.42
C ILE A 41 2.04 9.26 -4.36
N VAL A 42 1.53 8.66 -3.28
CA VAL A 42 0.09 8.56 -3.00
C VAL A 42 -0.54 9.95 -2.81
N GLU A 43 0.11 10.86 -2.08
CA GLU A 43 -0.36 12.25 -1.95
C GLU A 43 -0.44 12.97 -3.29
N LYS A 44 0.60 12.82 -4.13
CA LYS A 44 0.61 13.39 -5.48
C LYS A 44 -0.47 12.79 -6.39
N ALA A 45 -0.91 11.57 -6.11
CA ALA A 45 -2.05 10.94 -6.77
C ALA A 45 -3.41 11.47 -6.26
N GLY A 46 -3.42 12.33 -5.25
CA GLY A 46 -4.63 12.96 -4.69
C GLY A 46 -5.32 12.13 -3.61
N ALA A 47 -4.62 11.20 -2.97
CA ALA A 47 -5.13 10.38 -1.87
C ALA A 47 -4.33 10.63 -0.58
N LEU A 48 -4.96 10.39 0.58
CA LEU A 48 -4.30 10.42 1.88
C LEU A 48 -3.51 9.11 2.09
N PRO A 49 -2.17 9.15 2.20
CA PRO A 49 -1.39 7.98 2.56
C PRO A 49 -1.52 7.64 4.04
N ILE A 50 -1.58 6.35 4.34
CA ILE A 50 -1.52 5.81 5.69
C ILE A 50 -0.43 4.73 5.68
N VAL A 51 0.72 5.01 6.29
CA VAL A 51 1.80 4.02 6.36
C VAL A 51 1.57 3.11 7.56
N SER A 52 1.50 1.79 7.34
CA SER A 52 1.49 0.83 8.44
C SER A 52 2.86 0.77 9.12
N ALA A 53 2.85 0.97 10.44
CA ALA A 53 4.06 0.89 11.27
C ALA A 53 4.32 -0.54 11.79
N ASP A 54 3.31 -1.40 11.78
CA ASP A 54 3.41 -2.77 12.25
C ASP A 54 4.41 -3.58 11.42
N PRO A 55 5.01 -4.64 12.00
CA PRO A 55 5.76 -5.61 11.22
C PRO A 55 4.91 -6.17 10.07
N CYS A 56 5.56 -6.55 8.98
CA CYS A 56 4.93 -7.21 7.85
C CYS A 56 5.83 -8.36 7.40
N TYR A 57 5.41 -9.60 7.68
CA TYR A 57 6.22 -10.79 7.41
C TYR A 57 5.94 -11.45 6.05
N GLY A 58 4.83 -11.10 5.40
CA GLY A 58 4.45 -11.73 4.13
C GLY A 58 3.06 -11.34 3.65
N ALA A 59 2.65 -11.93 2.52
CA ALA A 59 1.29 -11.78 1.99
C ALA A 59 0.20 -12.40 2.88
N CYS A 60 0.56 -13.28 3.82
CA CYS A 60 -0.35 -13.79 4.85
C CYS A 60 -0.67 -12.76 5.94
N ASP A 61 0.12 -11.69 6.04
CA ASP A 61 0.08 -10.69 7.09
C ASP A 61 -0.47 -9.36 6.55
N LEU A 62 -1.53 -9.44 5.74
CA LEU A 62 -2.12 -8.26 5.12
C LEU A 62 -2.89 -7.45 6.16
N ALA A 63 -2.63 -6.13 6.22
CA ALA A 63 -3.20 -5.20 7.20
C ALA A 63 -4.70 -4.86 6.99
N THR A 64 -5.52 -5.86 6.67
CA THR A 64 -6.95 -5.74 6.36
C THR A 64 -7.76 -5.16 7.51
N ALA A 65 -7.54 -5.63 8.75
CA ALA A 65 -8.25 -5.13 9.92
C ALA A 65 -7.95 -3.63 10.19
N ALA A 66 -6.69 -3.22 10.02
CA ALA A 66 -6.29 -1.82 10.14
C ALA A 66 -6.88 -0.98 9.00
N ALA A 67 -6.84 -1.48 7.76
CA ALA A 67 -7.42 -0.82 6.60
C ALA A 67 -8.93 -0.57 6.79
N GLN A 68 -9.69 -1.57 7.25
CA GLN A 68 -11.11 -1.42 7.56
C GLN A 68 -11.35 -0.40 8.69
N SER A 69 -10.60 -0.49 9.79
CA SER A 69 -10.75 0.42 10.95
C SER A 69 -10.44 1.87 10.58
N LEU A 70 -9.51 2.09 9.66
CA LEU A 70 -9.13 3.41 9.17
C LEU A 70 -9.92 3.86 7.94
N ASN A 71 -10.90 3.07 7.49
CA ASN A 71 -11.65 3.31 6.26
C ASN A 71 -10.71 3.57 5.06
N ALA A 72 -9.69 2.73 4.88
CA ALA A 72 -8.85 2.76 3.70
C ALA A 72 -9.58 2.12 2.52
N ASP A 73 -9.50 2.76 1.36
CA ASP A 73 -10.15 2.33 0.12
C ASP A 73 -9.28 1.34 -0.68
N LEU A 74 -7.98 1.36 -0.43
CA LEU A 74 -6.97 0.56 -1.12
C LEU A 74 -5.81 0.26 -0.18
N ILE A 75 -5.30 -0.97 -0.22
CA ILE A 75 -4.02 -1.36 0.37
C ILE A 75 -2.99 -1.49 -0.75
N ILE A 76 -1.81 -0.88 -0.59
CA ILE A 76 -0.65 -1.16 -1.44
C ILE A 76 0.33 -1.98 -0.61
N HIS A 77 0.40 -3.27 -0.90
CA HIS A 77 1.25 -4.23 -0.20
C HIS A 77 2.49 -4.58 -1.02
N TYR A 78 3.65 -4.19 -0.54
CA TYR A 78 4.92 -4.40 -1.25
C TYR A 78 5.66 -5.65 -0.81
N GLY A 79 6.46 -6.21 -1.71
CA GLY A 79 7.44 -7.26 -1.43
C GLY A 79 6.92 -8.69 -1.53
N HIS A 80 5.63 -8.91 -1.72
CA HIS A 80 5.03 -10.25 -1.76
C HIS A 80 4.00 -10.39 -2.88
N ALA A 81 3.89 -11.61 -3.43
CA ALA A 81 2.83 -11.94 -4.37
C ALA A 81 1.50 -12.13 -3.65
N LYS A 82 0.39 -11.85 -4.35
CA LYS A 82 -0.96 -12.02 -3.83
C LYS A 82 -1.21 -13.46 -3.39
N LEU A 83 -1.67 -13.65 -2.15
CA LEU A 83 -1.96 -14.97 -1.58
C LEU A 83 -3.43 -15.39 -1.74
N LEU A 84 -4.36 -14.47 -1.47
CA LEU A 84 -5.79 -14.74 -1.51
C LEU A 84 -6.40 -14.27 -2.84
N LYS A 85 -7.57 -14.81 -3.20
CA LYS A 85 -8.32 -14.33 -4.39
C LYS A 85 -9.22 -13.14 -4.07
N HIS A 86 -9.68 -13.06 -2.83
CA HIS A 86 -10.64 -12.07 -2.36
C HIS A 86 -10.19 -11.53 -1.00
N GLU A 87 -10.01 -10.22 -0.92
CA GLU A 87 -9.72 -9.47 0.28
C GLU A 87 -10.88 -8.51 0.59
N PRO A 88 -11.12 -8.18 1.87
CA PRO A 88 -12.19 -7.25 2.24
C PRO A 88 -11.94 -5.80 1.80
N VAL A 89 -10.69 -5.46 1.48
CA VAL A 89 -10.27 -4.16 0.95
C VAL A 89 -9.47 -4.43 -0.32
N PRO A 90 -9.69 -3.71 -1.44
CA PRO A 90 -8.86 -3.80 -2.63
C PRO A 90 -7.37 -3.73 -2.29
N THR A 91 -6.58 -4.63 -2.86
CA THR A 91 -5.13 -4.78 -2.62
C THR A 91 -4.40 -5.06 -3.93
#